data_AF-A0A1Y1M7D1-F1
#
_entry.id   AF-A0A1Y1M7D1-F1
#
_cell.length_a   1.000
_cell.length_b   1.000
_cell.length_c   1.000
_cell.angle_alpha   90.00
_cell.angle_beta   90.00
_cell.angle_gamma   90.00
#
_symmetry.space_group_name_H-M   'P 1'
#
loop_
_entity.id
_entity.type
_entity.pdbx_description
1 polymer ?
#
loop_
_entity_poly.entity_id
_entity_poly.type
_entity_poly.pdbx_seq_one_letter_code
_entity_poly.pdbx_strand_id
1 'polypeptide(L)'
;MWGELAGGFQAGCAAENNLDMEAASGIITRFEAPDIAPVHCYVKCMVEKMKFMTPDGKMDKAMVVDTVHLFTNELVDSCVIQEENSCRKAYLVSLCVLNGIAED
;
A
#
# COMPACT_ATOMS: atom_id res chain seq x y z
N MET A 1 0.00 -15.18 0.13
CA MET A 1 -0.76 -14.20 -0.68
C MET A 1 -0.02 -12.87 -0.78
N TRP A 2 0.04 -12.02 0.27
CA TRP A 2 0.79 -10.75 0.18
C TRP A 2 2.30 -10.92 -0.05
N GLY A 3 2.96 -11.89 0.60
CA GLY A 3 4.40 -12.13 0.41
C GLY A 3 4.81 -12.51 -1.01
N GLU A 4 3.94 -13.15 -1.80
CA GLU A 4 4.24 -13.50 -3.20
C GLU A 4 4.05 -12.30 -4.14
N LEU A 5 3.01 -11.51 -3.93
CA LEU A 5 2.74 -10.28 -4.68
C LEU A 5 3.77 -9.17 -4.37
N ALA A 6 4.16 -9.05 -3.10
CA ALA A 6 5.07 -8.02 -2.60
C ALA A 6 6.55 -8.41 -2.68
N GLY A 7 6.86 -9.72 -2.71
CA GLY A 7 8.21 -10.25 -2.51
C GLY A 7 9.22 -9.76 -3.56
N GLY A 8 8.79 -9.55 -4.80
CA GLY A 8 9.65 -9.03 -5.88
C GLY A 8 10.07 -7.57 -5.72
N PHE A 9 9.38 -6.80 -4.88
CA PHE A 9 9.57 -5.35 -4.75
C PHE A 9 10.09 -4.93 -3.38
N GLN A 10 9.86 -5.75 -2.36
CA GLN A 10 10.18 -5.46 -0.96
C GLN A 10 11.61 -4.96 -0.75
N ALA A 11 12.62 -5.69 -1.25
CA ALA A 11 14.02 -5.32 -1.04
C ALA A 11 14.39 -3.97 -1.69
N GLY A 12 13.86 -3.71 -2.89
CA GLY A 12 14.09 -2.44 -3.58
C GLY A 12 13.43 -1.27 -2.84
N CYS A 13 12.17 -1.41 -2.46
CA CYS A 13 11.44 -0.38 -1.73
C CYS A 13 12.02 -0.13 -0.33
N ALA A 14 12.51 -1.17 0.35
CA ALA A 14 13.17 -1.01 1.64
C ALA A 14 14.46 -0.19 1.52
N ALA A 15 15.30 -0.51 0.53
CA ALA A 15 16.54 0.21 0.24
C ALA A 15 16.28 1.68 -0.15
N GLU A 16 15.27 1.95 -1.00
CA GLU A 16 14.89 3.30 -1.41
C GLU A 16 14.46 4.19 -0.23
N ASN A 17 13.94 3.59 0.85
CA ASN A 17 13.32 4.31 1.96
C ASN A 17 14.09 4.16 3.29
N ASN A 18 15.32 3.62 3.25
CA ASN A 18 16.16 3.37 4.42
C ASN A 18 15.44 2.55 5.51
N LEU A 19 14.65 1.55 5.10
CA LEU A 19 14.09 0.55 6.00
C LEU A 19 14.96 -0.70 5.97
N ASP A 20 15.19 -1.29 7.14
CA ASP A 20 15.75 -2.62 7.21
C ASP A 20 14.73 -3.66 6.73
N MET A 21 15.24 -4.85 6.38
CA MET A 21 14.41 -5.92 5.83
C MET A 21 13.44 -6.50 6.86
N GLU A 22 13.72 -6.37 8.15
CA GLU A 22 12.85 -6.87 9.22
C GLU A 22 11.60 -5.98 9.33
N ALA A 23 11.78 -4.66 9.35
CA ALA A 23 10.71 -3.67 9.31
C ALA A 23 9.90 -3.79 8.02
N ALA A 24 10.56 -3.88 6.86
CA ALA A 24 9.88 -4.09 5.58
C ALA A 24 9.04 -5.38 5.56
N SER A 25 9.57 -6.45 6.15
CA SER A 25 8.85 -7.72 6.28
C SER A 25 7.68 -7.62 7.25
N GLY A 26 7.84 -6.93 8.38
CA GLY A 26 6.77 -6.67 9.34
C GLY A 26 5.57 -5.96 8.71
N ILE A 27 5.82 -4.95 7.88
CA ILE A 27 4.77 -4.22 7.15
C ILE A 27 3.95 -5.17 6.27
N ILE A 28 4.60 -6.06 5.51
CA ILE A 28 3.93 -6.93 4.53
C ILE A 28 3.29 -8.17 5.17
N THR A 29 3.96 -8.77 6.15
CA THR A 29 3.58 -10.08 6.70
C THR A 29 2.76 -9.99 7.98
N ARG A 30 2.94 -8.92 8.75
CA ARG A 30 2.30 -8.70 10.05
C ARG A 30 1.47 -7.42 10.11
N PHE A 31 1.40 -6.67 9.01
CA PHE A 31 0.73 -5.36 8.93
C PHE A 31 1.26 -4.36 9.98
N GLU A 32 2.54 -4.48 10.35
CA GLU A 32 3.22 -3.53 11.26
C GLU A 32 3.55 -2.26 10.49
N ALA A 33 2.57 -1.36 10.37
CA ALA A 33 2.69 -0.13 9.61
C ALA A 33 2.65 1.10 10.54
N PRO A 34 3.77 1.49 11.19
CA PRO A 34 3.80 2.69 12.02
C PRO A 34 3.65 3.95 11.16
N ASP A 35 2.94 4.95 11.69
CA ASP A 35 2.71 6.27 11.06
C ASP A 35 4.00 7.12 11.12
N ILE A 36 4.98 6.75 10.30
CA ILE A 36 6.27 7.44 10.16
C ILE A 36 6.64 7.60 8.68
N ALA A 37 7.34 8.68 8.36
CA ALA A 37 7.65 9.04 6.97
C ALA A 37 8.34 7.92 6.14
N PRO A 38 9.33 7.17 6.65
CA PRO A 38 9.95 6.07 5.89
C PRO A 38 8.95 4.98 5.51
N VAL A 39 8.01 4.65 6.41
CA VAL A 39 6.98 3.63 6.16
C VAL A 39 5.96 4.13 5.15
N HIS A 40 5.58 5.41 5.19
CA HIS A 40 4.67 5.97 4.20
C HIS A 40 5.22 5.85 2.78
N CYS A 41 6.48 6.23 2.60
CA CYS A 41 7.11 6.18 1.29
C CYS A 41 7.42 4.73 0.84
N TYR A 42 7.70 3.83 1.79
CA TYR A 42 7.78 2.40 1.50
C TYR A 42 6.45 1.84 0.98
N VAL A 43 5.33 2.15 1.65
CA VAL A 43 4.00 1.71 1.20
C VAL A 43 3.70 2.26 -0.19
N LYS A 44 3.95 3.56 -0.42
CA LYS A 44 3.84 4.17 -1.76
C LYS A 44 4.63 3.39 -2.82
N CYS A 45 5.91 3.11 -2.55
CA CYS A 45 6.77 2.38 -3.47
C CYS A 45 6.19 1.00 -3.81
N MET A 46 5.70 0.28 -2.81
CA MET A 46 5.10 -1.04 -2.99
C MET A 46 3.85 -0.98 -3.88
N VAL A 47 2.89 -0.09 -3.58
CA VAL A 47 1.64 0.00 -4.35
C VAL A 47 1.86 0.54 -5.77
N GLU A 48 2.89 1.37 -5.99
CA GLU A 48 3.27 1.80 -7.34
C GLU A 48 3.92 0.69 -8.15
N LYS A 49 4.87 -0.08 -7.58
CA LYS A 49 5.53 -1.18 -8.31
C LYS A 49 4.58 -2.35 -8.60
N MET A 50 3.61 -2.59 -7.73
CA MET A 50 2.50 -3.51 -7.97
C MET A 50 1.45 -2.97 -8.97
N LYS A 51 1.56 -1.69 -9.38
CA LYS A 51 0.59 -0.99 -10.23
C LYS A 51 -0.81 -0.88 -9.62
N PHE A 52 -0.89 -0.93 -8.30
CA PHE A 52 -2.12 -0.72 -7.55
C PHE A 52 -2.46 0.75 -7.38
N MET A 53 -1.49 1.63 -7.60
CA MET A 53 -1.66 3.06 -7.50
C MET A 53 -1.13 3.74 -8.76
N THR A 54 -1.91 4.70 -9.25
CA THR A 54 -1.51 5.60 -10.32
C THR A 54 -0.52 6.66 -9.79
N PRO A 55 0.28 7.31 -10.66
CA PRO A 55 1.27 8.29 -10.22
C PRO A 55 0.71 9.51 -9.46
N ASP A 56 -0.60 9.79 -9.57
CA ASP A 56 -1.28 10.89 -8.85
C ASP A 56 -1.75 10.49 -7.43
N GLY A 57 -1.43 9.26 -7.00
CA GLY A 57 -1.73 8.72 -5.68
C GLY A 57 -3.17 8.20 -5.55
N LYS A 58 -3.84 7.85 -6.65
CA LYS A 58 -5.14 7.16 -6.64
C LYS A 58 -4.98 5.68 -6.91
N MET A 59 -5.78 4.85 -6.23
CA MET A 59 -5.82 3.41 -6.50
C MET A 59 -6.31 3.12 -7.92
N ASP A 60 -5.62 2.23 -8.62
CA ASP A 60 -6.05 1.68 -9.90
C ASP A 60 -7.06 0.56 -9.65
N LYS A 61 -8.35 0.91 -9.72
CA LYS A 61 -9.45 -0.01 -9.38
C LYS A 61 -9.41 -1.31 -10.16
N ALA A 62 -9.15 -1.25 -11.47
CA ALA A 62 -9.14 -2.45 -12.30
C ALA A 62 -8.01 -3.37 -11.85
N MET A 63 -6.81 -2.82 -11.72
CA MET A 63 -5.65 -3.60 -11.27
C MET A 63 -5.86 -4.19 -9.88
N VAL A 64 -6.41 -3.41 -8.95
CA VAL A 64 -6.54 -3.81 -7.55
C VAL A 64 -7.65 -4.84 -7.36
N VAL A 65 -8.82 -4.66 -7.97
CA VAL A 65 -9.95 -5.61 -7.89
C VAL A 65 -9.62 -6.92 -8.62
N ASP A 66 -8.96 -6.84 -9.77
CA ASP A 66 -8.60 -8.03 -10.56
C ASP A 66 -7.46 -8.83 -9.91
N THR A 67 -6.53 -8.16 -9.21
CA THR A 67 -5.39 -8.84 -8.56
C THR A 67 -5.72 -9.29 -7.13
N VAL A 68 -6.48 -8.47 -6.41
CA VAL A 68 -6.84 -8.72 -5.02
C VAL A 68 -8.36 -8.82 -4.95
N HIS A 69 -8.88 -10.02 -5.22
CA HIS A 69 -10.33 -10.33 -5.29
C HIS A 69 -11.15 -10.01 -4.02
N LEU A 70 -10.49 -9.60 -2.93
CA LEU A 70 -11.13 -9.10 -1.70
C LEU A 70 -11.53 -7.62 -1.79
N PHE A 71 -10.98 -6.87 -2.74
CA PHE A 71 -11.23 -5.46 -2.87
C PHE A 71 -12.41 -5.27 -3.82
N THR A 72 -13.37 -4.42 -3.44
CA THR A 72 -14.51 -4.05 -4.30
C THR A 72 -14.33 -2.63 -4.85
N ASN A 73 -15.00 -2.32 -5.96
CA ASN A 73 -15.01 -0.95 -6.50
C ASN A 73 -15.55 0.05 -5.46
N GLU A 74 -16.59 -0.34 -4.72
CA GLU A 74 -17.21 0.49 -3.68
C GLU A 74 -16.24 0.81 -2.55
N LEU A 75 -15.49 -0.19 -2.06
CA LEU A 75 -14.47 0.01 -1.04
C LEU A 75 -13.34 0.93 -1.54
N VAL A 76 -12.87 0.75 -2.78
CA VAL A 76 -11.83 1.63 -3.32
C VAL A 76 -12.35 3.06 -3.51
N ASP A 77 -13.62 3.22 -3.86
CA ASP A 77 -14.28 4.52 -4.01
C ASP A 77 -14.54 5.25 -2.69
N SER A 78 -14.71 4.52 -1.59
CA SER A 78 -14.91 5.14 -0.27
C SER A 78 -13.61 5.73 0.31
N CYS A 79 -12.44 5.30 -0.18
CA CYS A 79 -11.13 5.69 0.32
C CYS A 79 -10.49 6.89 -0.40
N VAL A 80 -11.22 8.02 -0.46
CA VAL A 80 -10.73 9.27 -1.05
C VAL A 80 -10.08 10.16 0.01
N ILE A 81 -8.75 10.24 -0.01
CA ILE A 81 -7.97 11.05 0.94
C ILE A 81 -7.40 12.30 0.28
N GLN A 82 -7.62 13.46 0.90
CA GLN A 82 -6.97 14.73 0.53
C GLN A 82 -5.73 14.94 1.39
N GLU A 83 -4.55 14.77 0.78
CA GLU A 83 -3.25 14.90 1.43
C GLU A 83 -2.24 15.36 0.37
N GLU A 84 -1.41 16.35 0.71
CA GLU A 84 -0.43 16.94 -0.21
C GLU A 84 0.84 16.08 -0.32
N ASN A 85 1.26 15.47 0.78
CA ASN A 85 2.41 14.59 0.77
C ASN A 85 2.05 13.26 0.09
N SER A 86 2.65 12.99 -1.06
CA SER A 86 2.31 11.80 -1.86
C SER A 86 2.56 10.48 -1.12
N CYS A 87 3.58 10.39 -0.27
CA CYS A 87 3.82 9.20 0.53
C CYS A 87 2.73 9.00 1.58
N ARG A 88 2.42 10.07 2.35
CA ARG A 88 1.37 10.03 3.38
C ARG A 88 0.00 9.74 2.76
N LYS A 89 -0.30 10.33 1.60
CA LYS A 89 -1.52 10.06 0.85
C LYS A 89 -1.63 8.58 0.50
N ALA A 90 -0.59 8.00 -0.10
CA ALA A 90 -0.59 6.59 -0.49
C ALA A 90 -0.76 5.66 0.73
N TYR A 91 -0.10 5.99 1.84
CA TYR A 91 -0.24 5.29 3.11
C TYR A 91 -1.68 5.33 3.65
N LEU A 92 -2.29 6.51 3.75
CA LEU A 92 -3.65 6.68 4.27
C LEU A 92 -4.70 6.00 3.38
N VAL A 93 -4.55 6.10 2.06
CA VAL A 93 -5.44 5.40 1.12
C VAL A 93 -5.31 3.88 1.30
N SER A 94 -4.08 3.36 1.41
CA SER A 94 -3.86 1.91 1.60
C SER A 94 -4.44 1.42 2.93
N LEU A 95 -4.27 2.18 4.02
CA LEU A 95 -4.87 1.85 5.31
C LEU A 95 -6.39 1.86 5.29
N CYS A 96 -6.99 2.86 4.64
CA CYS A 96 -8.45 2.94 4.52
C CYS A 96 -9.01 1.67 3.85
N VAL A 97 -8.39 1.24 2.75
CA VAL A 97 -8.84 0.07 2.01
C VAL A 97 -8.62 -1.21 2.82
N LEU A 98 -7.48 -1.36 3.49
CA LEU A 98 -7.21 -2.51 4.35
C LEU A 98 -8.18 -2.60 5.54
N ASN A 99 -8.50 -1.46 6.17
CA ASN A 99 -9.45 -1.42 7.28
C ASN A 99 -10.87 -1.76 6.81
N GLY A 100 -11.29 -1.27 5.64
CA GLY A 100 -12.63 -1.58 5.13
C GLY A 100 -12.82 -3.07 4.80
N ILE A 101 -11.75 -3.82 4.55
CA ILE A 101 -11.82 -5.29 4.41
C ILE A 101 -11.90 -5.99 5.76
N ALA A 102 -11.31 -5.40 6.81
CA ALA A 102 -11.32 -5.98 8.16
C ALA A 102 -12.67 -5.78 8.88
N GLU A 103 -13.48 -4.82 8.43
CA GLU A 103 -14.79 -4.49 8.98
C GLU A 103 -15.97 -5.20 8.27
N ASP A 104 -15.71 -5.86 7.13
CA ASP A 104 -16.65 -6.74 6.40
C ASP A 104 -16.53 -8.22 6.86
#